data_AF-A0AAJ0W2G4-F1
#
_entry.id   AF-A0AAJ0W2G4-F1
#
_cell.length_a   1.000
_cell.length_b   1.000
_cell.length_c   1.000
_cell.angle_alpha   90.00
_cell.angle_beta   90.00
_cell.angle_gamma   90.00
#
_symmetry.space_group_name_H-M   'P 1'
#
loop_
_entity.id
_entity.type
_entity.pdbx_description
1 polymer ?
#
loop_
_entity_poly.entity_id
_entity_poly.type
_entity_poly.pdbx_seq_one_letter_code
_entity_poly.pdbx_strand_id
1 'polypeptide(L)'
;MTKLLLAACGLALCAPIAFAQTPEPEIIANLNGLKIDVSPMGVPTQAEGVEGELLGVRAVKVFNHTGEQVTCEFHVPDDARSDTSAPPVFTVSPNSQAVERVPGEYSLGEPYAEITCRSAVRSSAQ
;
A
#
# COMPACT_ATOMS: atom_id res chain seq x y z
N MET A 1 43.80 -55.94 4.91
CA MET A 1 42.56 -55.92 4.10
C MET A 1 41.40 -56.20 5.05
N THR A 2 40.41 -55.29 5.14
CA THR A 2 38.95 -55.51 5.19
C THR A 2 38.29 -54.14 5.40
N LYS A 3 37.55 -53.71 4.37
CA LYS A 3 36.71 -52.51 4.32
C LYS A 3 35.43 -52.72 5.13
N LEU A 4 34.91 -51.67 5.76
CA LEU A 4 33.52 -51.18 5.65
C LEU A 4 33.18 -50.25 6.81
N LEU A 5 33.60 -48.99 6.67
CA LEU A 5 32.86 -47.83 7.18
C LEU A 5 31.61 -47.70 6.29
N LEU A 6 30.41 -47.73 6.87
CA LEU A 6 29.18 -47.12 6.30
C LEU A 6 27.97 -47.43 7.19
N ALA A 7 27.49 -46.45 7.95
CA ALA A 7 26.06 -46.24 8.23
C ALA A 7 25.85 -45.00 9.12
N ALA A 8 26.03 -43.80 8.57
CA ALA A 8 25.40 -42.58 9.11
C ALA A 8 25.61 -41.40 8.15
N CYS A 9 24.66 -41.17 7.23
CA CYS A 9 24.36 -39.89 6.59
C CYS A 9 22.94 -40.06 6.05
N GLY A 10 21.91 -39.60 6.77
CA GLY A 10 21.60 -38.18 6.84
C GLY A 10 20.64 -37.89 5.68
N LEU A 11 19.34 -38.12 5.91
CA LEU A 11 18.28 -37.75 4.98
C LEU A 11 18.34 -36.23 4.76
N ALA A 12 18.87 -35.82 3.62
CA ALA A 12 18.84 -34.44 3.16
C ALA A 12 17.37 -34.05 2.91
N LEU A 13 16.82 -33.25 3.81
CA LEU A 13 15.58 -32.51 3.59
C LEU A 13 15.84 -31.47 2.48
N CYS A 14 15.63 -31.85 1.23
CA CYS A 14 15.46 -30.89 0.14
C CYS A 14 14.03 -30.34 0.22
N ALA A 15 13.79 -29.39 1.12
CA ALA A 15 12.58 -28.57 1.05
C ALA A 15 12.78 -27.54 -0.09
N PRO A 16 11.88 -27.46 -1.09
CA PRO A 16 11.98 -26.41 -2.08
C PRO A 16 11.73 -25.08 -1.37
N ILE A 17 12.75 -24.22 -1.38
CA ILE A 17 12.59 -22.80 -1.05
C ILE A 17 11.77 -22.22 -2.20
N ALA A 18 10.44 -22.32 -2.09
CA ALA A 18 9.54 -21.55 -2.93
C ALA A 18 9.78 -20.08 -2.56
N PHE A 19 10.55 -19.38 -3.40
CA PHE A 19 10.64 -17.94 -3.36
C PHE A 19 9.23 -17.40 -3.60
N ALA A 20 8.52 -17.09 -2.51
CA ALA A 20 7.31 -16.30 -2.58
C ALA A 20 7.73 -14.94 -3.17
N GLN A 21 7.51 -14.77 -4.48
CA GLN A 21 7.59 -13.47 -5.10
C GLN A 21 6.45 -12.66 -4.47
N THR A 22 6.78 -11.82 -3.49
CA THR A 22 5.84 -10.82 -2.99
C THR A 22 5.42 -9.99 -4.20
N PRO A 23 4.13 -9.97 -4.57
CA PRO A 23 3.68 -9.11 -5.65
C PRO A 23 4.08 -7.68 -5.29
N GLU A 24 4.64 -6.97 -6.27
CA GLU A 24 5.04 -5.59 -6.09
C GLU A 24 3.82 -4.77 -5.63
N PRO A 25 3.96 -3.94 -4.58
CA PRO A 25 2.82 -3.26 -4.00
C PRO A 25 2.23 -2.26 -5.00
N GLU A 26 0.91 -2.29 -5.18
CA GLU A 26 0.19 -1.33 -6.03
C GLU A 26 0.30 0.11 -5.50
N ILE A 27 0.47 0.28 -4.18
CA ILE A 27 0.65 1.57 -3.50
C ILE A 27 1.74 1.42 -2.45
N ILE A 28 2.71 2.35 -2.42
CA ILE A 28 3.71 2.45 -1.35
C ILE A 28 3.17 3.38 -0.26
N ALA A 29 3.12 2.92 0.99
CA ALA A 29 2.60 3.69 2.11
C ALA A 29 3.70 4.19 3.06
N ASN A 30 3.83 5.50 3.19
CA ASN A 30 4.74 6.21 4.08
C ASN A 30 3.97 6.74 5.30
N LEU A 31 3.86 5.93 6.35
CA LEU A 31 2.94 6.18 7.47
C LEU A 31 3.58 6.79 8.72
N ASN A 32 4.91 6.97 8.77
CA ASN A 32 5.62 7.61 9.89
C ASN A 32 5.28 7.02 11.29
N GLY A 33 5.00 5.72 11.37
CA GLY A 33 4.61 5.05 12.62
C GLY A 33 3.15 5.25 13.05
N LEU A 34 2.32 5.92 12.24
CA LEU A 34 0.89 6.03 12.46
C LEU A 34 0.21 4.66 12.29
N LYS A 35 -0.75 4.37 13.17
CA LYS A 35 -1.57 3.16 13.08
C LYS A 35 -2.67 3.36 12.03
N ILE A 36 -2.29 3.22 10.77
CA ILE A 36 -3.16 3.40 9.59
C ILE A 36 -3.05 2.15 8.72
N ASP A 37 -4.18 1.67 8.23
CA ASP A 37 -4.21 0.64 7.20
C ASP A 37 -4.48 1.28 5.84
N VAL A 38 -3.66 0.95 4.85
CA VAL A 38 -3.85 1.35 3.45
C VAL A 38 -4.13 0.09 2.63
N SER A 39 -5.29 0.04 1.99
CA SER A 39 -5.74 -1.13 1.23
C SER A 39 -6.11 -0.74 -0.20
N PRO A 40 -5.30 -1.09 -1.21
CA PRO A 40 -5.68 -0.95 -2.60
C PRO A 40 -6.95 -1.75 -2.88
N MET A 41 -7.92 -1.15 -3.57
CA MET A 41 -9.19 -1.78 -3.90
C MET A 41 -9.21 -2.32 -5.34
N GLY A 42 -8.14 -2.13 -6.10
CA GLY A 42 -8.16 -2.28 -7.55
C GLY A 42 -9.14 -1.28 -8.17
N VAL A 43 -9.85 -1.70 -9.22
CA VAL A 43 -10.94 -0.93 -9.81
C VAL A 43 -12.27 -1.40 -9.20
N PRO A 44 -12.94 -0.59 -8.35
CA PRO A 44 -14.23 -0.97 -7.78
C PRO A 44 -15.26 -1.11 -8.91
N THR A 45 -15.81 -2.31 -9.05
CA THR A 45 -16.89 -2.61 -9.99
C THR A 45 -18.27 -2.46 -9.37
N GLN A 46 -18.35 -2.58 -8.04
CA GLN A 46 -19.53 -2.40 -7.19
C GLN A 46 -19.14 -2.57 -5.71
N ALA A 47 -19.48 -1.63 -4.84
CA ALA A 47 -19.21 -1.71 -3.39
C ALA A 47 -20.12 -0.79 -2.56
N GLU A 48 -20.62 -1.28 -1.42
CA GLU A 48 -21.34 -0.46 -0.44
C GLU A 48 -20.40 0.60 0.16
N GLY A 49 -20.81 1.88 0.13
CA GLY A 49 -20.01 3.00 0.64
C GLY A 49 -18.99 3.59 -0.34
N VAL A 50 -19.02 3.16 -1.61
CA VAL A 50 -18.25 3.75 -2.72
C VAL A 50 -19.21 4.59 -3.56
N GLU A 51 -19.01 5.91 -3.59
CA GLU A 51 -19.85 6.83 -4.38
C GLU A 51 -19.64 6.61 -5.89
N GLY A 52 -20.65 6.92 -6.70
CA GLY A 52 -20.65 6.59 -8.14
C GLY A 52 -19.47 7.12 -8.94
N GLU A 53 -18.81 8.19 -8.47
CA GLU A 53 -17.60 8.76 -9.06
C GLU A 53 -16.36 7.85 -8.94
N LEU A 54 -16.38 6.93 -7.97
CA LEU A 54 -15.31 5.97 -7.71
C LEU A 54 -15.49 4.63 -8.46
N LEU A 55 -16.59 4.45 -9.19
CA LEU A 55 -16.81 3.27 -10.01
C LEU A 55 -15.98 3.34 -11.29
N GLY A 56 -15.24 2.26 -11.58
CA GLY A 56 -14.41 2.20 -12.78
C GLY A 56 -13.09 2.97 -12.70
N VAL A 57 -12.77 3.59 -11.55
CA VAL A 57 -11.47 4.21 -11.27
C VAL A 57 -10.73 3.44 -10.18
N ARG A 58 -9.40 3.44 -10.15
CA ARG A 58 -8.69 2.83 -9.02
C ARG A 58 -8.92 3.61 -7.73
N ALA A 59 -9.14 2.88 -6.64
CA ALA A 59 -9.39 3.48 -5.33
C ALA A 59 -8.52 2.81 -4.25
N VAL A 60 -8.25 3.57 -3.20
CA VAL A 60 -7.64 3.06 -1.97
C VAL A 60 -8.61 3.29 -0.82
N LYS A 61 -8.67 2.32 0.09
CA LYS A 61 -9.29 2.50 1.39
C LYS A 61 -8.21 2.79 2.42
N VAL A 62 -8.36 3.88 3.15
CA VAL A 62 -7.48 4.26 4.26
C VAL A 62 -8.28 4.18 5.56
N PHE A 63 -7.82 3.38 6.53
CA PHE A 63 -8.44 3.28 7.84
C PHE A 63 -7.51 3.85 8.92
N ASN A 64 -7.96 4.91 9.59
CA ASN A 64 -7.22 5.56 10.65
C ASN A 64 -7.61 4.97 12.01
N HIS A 65 -6.74 4.15 12.61
CA HIS A 65 -6.97 3.58 13.95
C HIS A 65 -6.53 4.50 15.09
N THR A 66 -6.09 5.72 14.79
CA THR A 66 -5.62 6.67 15.80
C THR A 66 -6.79 7.45 16.40
N GLY A 67 -6.55 8.07 17.56
CA GLY A 67 -7.48 8.99 18.20
C GLY A 67 -7.47 10.40 17.62
N GLU A 68 -6.69 10.67 16.57
CA GLU A 68 -6.48 11.99 15.99
C GLU A 68 -6.82 12.00 14.49
N GLN A 69 -7.12 13.18 13.95
CA GLN A 69 -7.28 13.34 12.52
C GLN A 69 -5.92 13.22 11.82
N VAL A 70 -5.93 12.51 10.70
CA VAL A 70 -4.76 12.35 9.84
C VAL A 70 -5.03 13.01 8.49
N THR A 71 -4.01 13.64 7.93
CA THR A 71 -3.98 14.12 6.55
C THR A 71 -3.12 13.18 5.72
N CYS A 72 -3.63 12.69 4.61
CA CYS A 72 -2.90 11.87 3.65
C CYS A 72 -2.75 12.61 2.32
N GLU A 73 -1.61 12.40 1.67
CA GLU A 73 -1.22 13.04 0.42
C GLU A 73 -0.68 11.96 -0.52
N PHE A 74 -1.16 11.95 -1.76
CA PHE A 74 -0.59 11.10 -2.80
C PHE A 74 0.58 11.79 -3.49
N HIS A 75 1.65 11.05 -3.73
CA HIS A 75 2.73 11.45 -4.59
C HIS A 75 2.70 10.56 -5.84
N VAL A 76 2.61 11.20 -7.00
CA VAL A 76 2.71 10.57 -8.30
C VAL A 76 3.85 11.22 -9.08
N PRO A 77 4.52 10.49 -9.97
CA PRO A 77 5.50 11.06 -10.90
C PRO A 77 4.93 12.27 -11.68
N ASP A 78 5.78 13.23 -12.01
CA ASP A 78 5.35 14.47 -12.68
C ASP A 78 4.71 14.23 -14.05
N ASP A 79 5.12 13.17 -14.75
CA ASP A 79 4.57 12.73 -16.04
C ASP A 79 3.23 11.98 -15.91
N ALA A 80 2.92 11.46 -14.73
CA ALA A 80 1.63 10.84 -14.40
C ALA A 80 0.66 11.83 -13.73
N ARG A 81 1.09 13.07 -13.47
CA ARG A 81 0.28 14.09 -12.82
C ARG A 81 -0.79 14.60 -13.80
N SER A 82 -2.06 14.50 -13.44
CA SER A 82 -3.12 15.23 -14.14
C SER A 82 -2.84 16.74 -14.08
N ASP A 83 -3.36 17.54 -15.03
CA ASP A 83 -3.11 19.00 -15.19
C ASP A 83 -3.34 19.87 -13.92
N THR A 84 -3.85 19.29 -12.85
CA THR A 84 -3.93 19.89 -11.51
C THR A 84 -2.54 19.87 -10.83
N SER A 85 -1.88 21.02 -10.74
CA SER A 85 -0.52 21.18 -10.19
C SER A 85 -0.29 20.75 -8.73
N ALA A 86 -1.33 20.44 -7.93
CA ALA A 86 -1.17 20.05 -6.52
C ALA A 86 -1.40 18.54 -6.31
N PRO A 87 -0.62 17.86 -5.45
CA PRO A 87 -0.88 16.46 -5.13
C PRO A 87 -2.21 16.38 -4.38
N PRO A 88 -3.06 15.36 -4.62
CA PRO A 88 -4.34 15.28 -3.95
C PRO A 88 -4.14 14.96 -2.47
N VAL A 89 -4.77 15.78 -1.64
CA VAL A 89 -4.71 15.73 -0.18
C VAL A 89 -6.12 15.49 0.35
N PHE A 90 -6.26 14.55 1.29
CA PHE A 90 -7.52 14.25 1.96
C PHE A 90 -7.30 13.96 3.44
N THR A 91 -8.37 14.04 4.24
CA THR A 91 -8.32 13.81 5.69
C THR A 91 -9.12 12.58 6.09
N VAL A 92 -8.60 11.83 7.07
CA VAL A 92 -9.29 10.69 7.67
C VAL A 92 -9.51 10.96 9.14
N SER A 93 -10.78 10.97 9.56
CA SER A 93 -11.17 11.21 10.96
C SER A 93 -10.65 10.09 11.89
N PRO A 94 -10.57 10.34 13.21
CA PRO A 94 -10.19 9.32 14.19
C PRO A 94 -11.08 8.08 14.12
N ASN A 95 -10.48 6.89 14.20
CA ASN A 95 -11.19 5.60 14.19
C ASN A 95 -12.18 5.42 13.02
N SER A 96 -11.91 6.06 11.87
CA SER A 96 -12.77 6.02 10.69
C SER A 96 -12.00 5.66 9.42
N GLN A 97 -12.74 5.29 8.39
CA GLN A 97 -12.19 5.03 7.06
C GLN A 97 -12.59 6.10 6.05
N ALA A 98 -11.73 6.30 5.06
CA ALA A 98 -12.03 7.05 3.84
C ALA A 98 -11.67 6.19 2.63
N VAL A 99 -12.40 6.37 1.53
CA VAL A 99 -12.05 5.80 0.23
C VAL A 99 -11.70 6.97 -0.67
N GLU A 100 -10.54 6.90 -1.30
CA GLU A 100 -10.05 7.98 -2.16
C GLU A 100 -9.65 7.43 -3.52
N ARG A 101 -9.88 8.22 -4.57
CA ARG A 101 -9.44 7.91 -5.92
C ARG A 101 -7.93 8.01 -5.99
N VAL A 102 -7.28 7.01 -6.58
CA VAL A 102 -5.82 7.04 -6.73
C VAL A 102 -5.45 7.79 -8.02
N PRO A 103 -4.56 8.81 -7.98
CA PRO A 103 -4.33 9.72 -9.11
C PRO A 103 -3.44 9.12 -10.20
N GLY A 104 -3.58 9.60 -11.44
CA GLY A 104 -2.69 9.31 -12.57
C GLY A 104 -3.28 8.43 -13.69
N GLU A 105 -2.48 8.23 -14.73
CA GLU A 105 -2.72 7.30 -15.85
C GLU A 105 -1.81 6.08 -15.70
N TYR A 106 -2.30 4.89 -16.02
CA TYR A 106 -1.75 3.63 -15.52
C TYR A 106 -0.60 3.08 -16.39
N SER A 107 0.59 2.87 -15.80
CA SER A 107 1.69 2.07 -16.36
C SER A 107 1.81 0.71 -15.65
N LEU A 108 2.16 -0.34 -16.41
CA LEU A 108 2.32 -1.70 -15.88
C LEU A 108 3.73 -1.89 -15.31
N GLY A 109 3.85 -2.41 -14.09
CA GLY A 109 5.11 -2.96 -13.55
C GLY A 109 5.82 -2.14 -12.49
N GLU A 110 5.27 -1.01 -12.04
CA GLU A 110 5.77 -0.20 -10.92
C GLU A 110 4.60 0.16 -9.97
N PRO A 111 4.86 0.49 -8.69
CA PRO A 111 3.84 1.00 -7.78
C PRO A 111 3.14 2.22 -8.40
N TYR A 112 1.81 2.21 -8.39
CA TYR A 112 1.00 3.20 -9.10
C TYR A 112 0.99 4.57 -8.40
N ALA A 113 1.10 4.60 -7.07
CA ALA A 113 1.25 5.83 -6.32
C ALA A 113 1.98 5.59 -5.00
N GLU A 114 2.57 6.65 -4.45
CA GLU A 114 2.97 6.69 -3.05
C GLU A 114 1.93 7.47 -2.25
N ILE A 115 1.66 7.04 -1.02
CA ILE A 115 0.79 7.76 -0.09
C ILE A 115 1.54 8.07 1.18
N THR A 116 1.58 9.34 1.57
CA THR A 116 2.14 9.80 2.84
C THR A 116 1.03 10.26 3.76
N CYS A 117 1.02 9.79 5.00
CA CYS A 117 0.06 10.23 6.00
C CYS A 117 0.76 10.89 7.20
N ARG A 118 0.19 11.99 7.70
CA ARG A 118 0.68 12.75 8.87
C ARG A 118 -0.47 13.10 9.81
N SER A 119 -0.22 13.06 11.13
CA SER A 119 -1.19 13.60 12.10
C SER A 119 -1.33 15.11 11.87
N ALA A 120 -2.57 15.61 11.92
CA ALA A 120 -2.87 17.03 11.83
C ALA A 120 -2.24 17.84 12.98
N VAL A 121 -1.81 17.18 14.07
CA VAL A 121 -1.24 17.81 15.27
C VAL A 121 0.24 18.20 15.11
N ARG A 122 0.91 17.84 13.99
CA ARG A 122 2.29 18.29 13.71
C ARG A 122 2.43 19.02 12.37
N SER A 123 2.10 20.31 12.41
CA SER A 123 2.79 21.36 11.63
C SER A 123 3.12 22.52 12.57
N SER A 124 3.92 22.23 13.60
CA SER A 124 4.51 23.25 14.49
C SER A 124 5.76 22.69 15.18
N ALA A 125 6.79 22.35 14.40
CA ALA A 125 8.20 22.35 14.81
C ALA A 125 9.11 21.88 13.67
N GLN A 126 9.58 22.81 12.83
CA GLN A 126 11.00 23.16 12.66
C GLN A 126 11.17 24.15 11.51
#